data_AF-A0A1Y6GBD1-F1
#
_entry.id   AF-A0A1Y6GBD1-F1
#
_cell.length_a   1.000
_cell.length_b   1.000
_cell.length_c   1.000
_cell.angle_alpha   90.00
_cell.angle_beta   90.00
_cell.angle_gamma   90.00
#
_symmetry.space_group_name_H-M   'P 1'
#
loop_
_entity.id
_entity.type
_entity.pdbx_description
1 polymer ?
#
loop_
_entity_poly.entity_id
_entity_poly.type
_entity_poly.pdbx_seq_one_letter_code
_entity_poly.pdbx_strand_id
1 'polypeptide(L)'
;MRQAFFFGLGFSSQQSVRFFEQDPDFLPSSGTVRSREKADSLARGYHQVLLFDGSERTAPVADAIGSATHVIQSIAPDENGDPVLRHFRDDLMNAPALEWLCYYSTVGVYGDFDGDWIDETAPLVPRNMRSDRRVLAEQDWRDFAAARGVPLTILRLAGIYGPGRSTFDKLRDGTARRVIKPGQVFNRIHVADIGRVTALAAAARLDGTFNLADDEPTPPQDVIAYGAGLIGLPVPPDLPYETAEMTPMQRSFYRDNKRVSNRAIKDALGIELLYPNYRAGLQNILESER
;
A
#
# COMPACT_ATOMS: atom_id res chain seq x y z
N MET A 1 14.08 19.11 -12.93
CA MET A 1 13.30 17.86 -13.06
C MET A 1 13.18 17.23 -11.70
N ARG A 2 12.04 16.62 -11.40
CA ARG A 2 11.74 15.97 -10.12
C ARG A 2 12.38 14.58 -10.07
N GLN A 3 12.79 14.17 -8.87
CA GLN A 3 13.30 12.83 -8.57
C GLN A 3 12.46 12.20 -7.48
N ALA A 4 11.89 11.03 -7.77
CA ALA A 4 11.17 10.21 -6.82
C ALA A 4 12.08 9.11 -6.26
N PHE A 5 12.16 9.04 -4.93
CA PHE A 5 12.93 8.04 -4.21
C PHE A 5 12.00 7.17 -3.36
N PHE A 6 12.03 5.86 -3.59
CA PHE A 6 11.19 4.89 -2.91
C PHE A 6 11.98 4.08 -1.90
N PHE A 7 11.65 4.23 -0.61
CA PHE A 7 12.08 3.27 0.39
C PHE A 7 11.22 2.00 0.28
N GLY A 8 11.84 0.91 -0.15
CA GLY A 8 11.20 -0.38 -0.40
C GLY A 8 10.52 -0.45 -1.77
N LEU A 9 11.22 -1.00 -2.76
CA LEU A 9 10.69 -1.34 -4.09
C LEU A 9 9.90 -2.65 -4.05
N GLY A 10 8.84 -2.67 -3.24
CA GLY A 10 7.87 -3.75 -3.15
C GLY A 10 6.79 -3.68 -4.24
N PHE A 11 5.76 -4.52 -4.11
CA PHE A 11 4.67 -4.65 -5.07
C PHE A 11 4.01 -3.31 -5.43
N SER A 12 3.62 -2.50 -4.43
CA SER A 12 2.97 -1.21 -4.64
C SER A 12 3.91 -0.14 -5.18
N SER A 13 5.13 -0.05 -4.65
CA SER A 13 6.12 0.93 -5.09
C SER A 13 6.51 0.72 -6.55
N GLN A 14 6.74 -0.53 -6.98
CA GLN A 14 7.05 -0.84 -8.38
C GLN A 14 5.91 -0.43 -9.33
N GLN A 15 4.65 -0.59 -8.91
CA GLN A 15 3.52 -0.10 -9.69
C GLN A 15 3.43 1.42 -9.70
N SER A 16 3.75 2.06 -8.58
CA SER A 16 3.81 3.53 -8.50
C SER A 16 4.85 4.08 -9.47
N VAL A 17 6.05 3.51 -9.50
CA VAL A 17 7.13 3.90 -10.42
C VAL A 17 6.66 3.93 -11.87
N ARG A 18 5.88 2.93 -12.32
CA ARG A 18 5.32 2.89 -13.69
C ARG A 18 4.40 4.08 -14.02
N PHE A 19 3.76 4.68 -13.02
CA PHE A 19 2.95 5.89 -13.21
C PHE A 19 3.79 7.16 -13.12
N PHE A 20 4.84 7.19 -12.29
CA PHE A 20 5.79 8.30 -12.30
C PHE A 20 6.54 8.41 -13.64
N GLU A 21 6.86 7.28 -14.28
CA GLU A 21 7.52 7.25 -15.60
C GLU A 21 6.65 7.80 -16.75
N GLN A 22 5.33 7.96 -16.52
CA GLN A 22 4.42 8.58 -17.49
C GLN A 22 4.44 10.12 -17.40
N ASP A 23 4.95 10.67 -16.29
CA ASP A 23 5.08 12.11 -16.07
C ASP A 23 6.48 12.56 -16.53
N PRO A 24 6.59 13.36 -17.63
CA PRO A 24 7.88 13.79 -18.16
C PRO A 24 8.64 14.74 -17.23
N ASP A 25 8.00 15.29 -16.19
CA ASP A 25 8.67 16.12 -15.19
C ASP A 25 9.49 15.30 -14.18
N PHE A 26 9.26 13.98 -14.11
CA PHE A 26 10.02 13.07 -13.27
C PHE A 26 11.12 12.34 -14.05
N LEU A 27 12.32 12.35 -13.47
CA LEU A 27 13.38 11.43 -13.86
C LEU A 27 13.01 9.99 -13.48
N PRO A 28 13.65 8.97 -14.11
CA PRO A 28 13.51 7.59 -13.68
C PRO A 28 13.73 7.47 -12.17
N SER A 29 12.85 6.74 -11.49
CA SER A 29 12.84 6.69 -10.04
C SER A 29 14.03 5.90 -9.49
N SER A 30 14.42 6.19 -8.26
CA SER A 30 15.37 5.40 -7.48
C SER A 30 14.66 4.73 -6.32
N GLY A 31 15.24 3.67 -5.74
CA GLY A 31 14.70 3.10 -4.52
C GLY A 31 15.51 1.98 -3.91
N THR A 32 15.03 1.48 -2.78
CA THR A 32 15.76 0.48 -1.98
C THR A 32 15.17 -0.92 -2.04
N VAL A 33 16.04 -1.92 -1.90
CA VAL A 33 15.69 -3.34 -1.76
C VAL A 33 16.56 -3.99 -0.68
N ARG A 34 16.17 -5.19 -0.22
CA ARG A 34 16.88 -5.91 0.84
C ARG A 34 18.03 -6.78 0.36
N SER A 35 18.03 -7.21 -0.91
CA SER A 35 19.02 -8.17 -1.42
C SER A 35 19.63 -7.70 -2.74
N ARG A 36 20.90 -8.08 -2.94
CA ARG A 36 21.62 -7.83 -4.20
C ARG A 36 20.90 -8.47 -5.38
N GLU A 37 20.44 -9.71 -5.24
CA GLU A 37 19.66 -10.41 -6.27
C GLU A 37 18.45 -9.58 -6.72
N LYS A 38 17.70 -9.01 -5.78
CA LYS A 38 16.55 -8.17 -6.13
C LYS A 38 16.99 -6.88 -6.82
N ALA A 39 18.10 -6.28 -6.39
CA ALA A 39 18.65 -5.08 -7.02
C ALA A 39 19.02 -5.34 -8.48
N ASP A 40 19.74 -6.43 -8.74
CA ASP A 40 20.17 -6.84 -10.07
C ASP A 40 18.96 -7.14 -10.97
N SER A 41 17.91 -7.78 -10.43
CA SER A 41 16.67 -8.06 -11.16
C SER A 41 15.91 -6.80 -11.61
N LEU A 42 16.09 -5.68 -10.90
CA LEU A 42 15.39 -4.42 -11.15
C LEU A 42 16.25 -3.37 -11.86
N ALA A 43 17.57 -3.56 -11.99
CA ALA A 43 18.51 -2.52 -12.42
C ALA A 43 18.15 -1.79 -13.73
N ARG A 44 17.46 -2.44 -14.68
CA ARG A 44 17.12 -1.87 -16.00
C ARG A 44 15.91 -0.92 -16.01
N GLY A 45 15.16 -0.80 -14.92
CA GLY A 45 13.95 0.03 -14.84
C GLY A 45 14.02 1.18 -13.85
N TYR A 46 15.20 1.51 -13.33
CA TYR A 46 15.38 2.50 -12.28
C TYR A 46 16.64 3.32 -12.54
N HIS A 47 16.67 4.54 -12.03
CA HIS A 47 17.90 5.32 -12.01
C HIS A 47 18.92 4.66 -11.08
N GLN A 48 18.51 4.28 -9.86
CA GLN A 48 19.33 3.54 -8.91
C GLN A 48 18.49 2.55 -8.10
N VAL A 49 19.02 1.34 -7.90
CA VAL A 49 18.46 0.36 -6.95
C VAL A 49 19.50 0.07 -5.87
N LEU A 50 19.21 0.52 -4.65
CA LEU A 50 20.16 0.55 -3.55
C LEU A 50 19.81 -0.48 -2.48
N LEU A 51 20.81 -0.93 -1.72
CA LEU A 51 20.59 -1.86 -0.61
C LEU A 51 20.25 -1.11 0.67
N PHE A 52 19.13 -1.48 1.27
CA PHE A 52 18.73 -1.10 2.62
C PHE A 52 17.72 -2.11 3.15
N ASP A 53 18.09 -2.81 4.22
CA ASP A 53 17.26 -3.83 4.86
C ASP A 53 16.50 -3.35 6.10
N GLY A 54 16.79 -2.12 6.55
CA GLY A 54 16.20 -1.51 7.74
C GLY A 54 17.11 -1.53 8.98
N SER A 55 18.34 -2.04 8.88
CA SER A 55 19.25 -2.22 10.02
C SER A 55 20.20 -1.06 10.28
N GLU A 56 20.69 -0.39 9.22
CA GLU A 56 21.66 0.70 9.36
C GLU A 56 21.56 1.73 8.21
N ARG A 57 22.06 2.94 8.49
CA ARG A 57 22.23 4.00 7.50
C ARG A 57 23.32 3.62 6.51
N THR A 58 23.06 3.74 5.22
CA THR A 58 24.07 3.50 4.17
C THR A 58 24.35 4.79 3.39
N ALA A 59 25.63 5.03 3.06
CA ALA A 59 26.03 6.23 2.32
C ALA A 59 25.34 6.37 0.95
N PRO A 60 25.22 5.31 0.12
CA PRO A 60 24.53 5.44 -1.17
C PRO A 60 23.06 5.87 -1.05
N VAL A 61 22.36 5.42 -0.01
CA VAL A 61 20.97 5.81 0.22
C VAL A 61 20.89 7.25 0.69
N ALA A 62 21.79 7.68 1.59
CA ALA A 62 21.86 9.07 2.00
C ALA A 62 22.16 10.03 0.83
N ASP A 63 23.08 9.64 -0.06
CA ASP A 63 23.40 10.43 -1.26
C ASP A 63 22.17 10.57 -2.18
N ALA A 64 21.42 9.48 -2.37
CA ALA A 64 20.19 9.49 -3.18
C ALA A 64 19.06 10.32 -2.54
N ILE A 65 18.97 10.36 -1.20
CA ILE A 65 18.05 11.26 -0.49
C ILE A 65 18.42 12.72 -0.77
N GLY A 66 19.71 13.05 -0.81
CA GLY A 66 20.19 14.42 -1.05
C GLY A 66 19.73 15.03 -2.37
N SER A 67 19.46 14.20 -3.39
CA SER A 67 18.93 14.66 -4.69
C SER A 67 17.42 14.45 -4.87
N ALA A 68 16.76 13.75 -3.94
CA ALA A 68 15.35 13.42 -4.03
C ALA A 68 14.46 14.65 -3.79
N THR A 69 13.47 14.82 -4.65
CA THR A 69 12.41 15.83 -4.47
C THR A 69 11.16 15.26 -3.82
N HIS A 70 10.88 13.98 -4.08
CA HIS A 70 9.71 13.27 -3.60
C HIS A 70 10.21 11.99 -2.95
N VAL A 71 9.85 11.75 -1.69
CA VAL A 71 10.22 10.52 -0.98
C VAL A 71 8.96 9.74 -0.63
N ILE A 72 8.94 8.47 -1.04
CA ILE A 72 7.84 7.55 -0.77
C ILE A 72 8.36 6.45 0.16
N GLN A 73 7.77 6.34 1.34
CA GLN A 73 8.08 5.32 2.33
C GLN A 73 7.06 4.19 2.28
N SER A 74 7.49 3.00 1.85
CA SER A 74 6.70 1.77 1.81
C SER A 74 7.21 0.69 2.77
N ILE A 75 8.29 0.92 3.50
CA ILE A 75 8.82 -0.04 4.46
C ILE A 75 7.96 -0.03 5.72
N ALA A 76 7.59 -1.21 6.17
CA ALA A 76 6.87 -1.43 7.41
C ALA A 76 7.72 -1.08 8.65
N PRO A 77 7.24 -0.23 9.59
CA PRO A 77 7.84 -0.09 10.91
C PRO A 77 7.88 -1.41 11.70
N ASP A 78 8.90 -1.52 12.55
CA ASP A 78 9.19 -2.63 13.47
C ASP A 78 8.90 -2.24 14.94
N GLU A 79 9.39 -3.00 15.93
CA GLU A 79 9.24 -2.60 17.36
C GLU A 79 9.94 -1.28 17.70
N ASN A 80 10.95 -0.91 16.95
CA ASN A 80 11.78 0.27 17.18
C ASN A 80 11.34 1.45 16.30
N GLY A 81 10.09 1.44 15.82
CA GLY A 81 9.51 2.51 15.00
C GLY A 81 9.81 2.37 13.50
N ASP A 82 9.68 3.49 12.77
CA ASP A 82 9.92 3.52 11.33
C ASP A 82 11.43 3.45 11.03
N PRO A 83 11.91 2.46 10.25
CA PRO A 83 13.33 2.29 9.99
C PRO A 83 13.95 3.43 9.19
N VAL A 84 13.17 4.13 8.36
CA VAL A 84 13.69 5.22 7.55
C VAL A 84 13.92 6.45 8.42
N LEU A 85 12.94 6.84 9.23
CA LEU A 85 13.15 7.94 10.20
C LEU A 85 14.24 7.59 11.21
N ARG A 86 14.35 6.35 11.64
CA ARG A 86 15.42 5.95 12.57
C ARG A 86 16.82 6.12 12.00
N HIS A 87 17.04 5.82 10.71
CA HIS A 87 18.38 5.77 10.12
C HIS A 87 18.73 6.96 9.22
N PHE A 88 17.73 7.67 8.69
CA PHE A 88 17.93 8.73 7.69
C PHE A 88 17.23 10.05 8.04
N ARG A 89 16.79 10.25 9.29
CA ARG A 89 16.14 11.51 9.71
C ARG A 89 17.02 12.73 9.39
N ASP A 90 18.31 12.69 9.74
CA ASP A 90 19.22 13.81 9.50
C ASP A 90 19.45 14.04 8.00
N ASP A 91 19.53 12.98 7.20
CA ASP A 91 19.66 13.09 5.75
C ASP A 91 18.42 13.73 5.12
N LEU A 92 17.23 13.30 5.54
CA LEU A 92 15.95 13.86 5.07
C LEU A 92 15.77 15.32 5.55
N MET A 93 16.19 15.65 6.77
CA MET A 93 16.16 17.02 7.28
C MET A 93 17.04 17.95 6.44
N ASN A 94 18.22 17.47 6.06
CA ASN A 94 19.22 18.25 5.32
C ASN A 94 19.08 18.14 3.79
N ALA A 95 18.15 17.32 3.27
CA ALA A 95 17.91 17.17 1.84
C ALA A 95 17.38 18.48 1.24
N PRO A 96 18.17 19.21 0.44
CA PRO A 96 17.83 20.57 0.00
C PRO A 96 16.71 20.57 -1.04
N ALA A 97 16.58 19.50 -1.82
CA ALA A 97 15.61 19.38 -2.90
C ALA A 97 14.26 18.80 -2.45
N LEU A 98 14.12 18.36 -1.19
CA LEU A 98 12.93 17.67 -0.72
C LEU A 98 11.71 18.60 -0.72
N GLU A 99 10.69 18.23 -1.49
CA GLU A 99 9.46 18.99 -1.74
C GLU A 99 8.19 18.26 -1.27
N TRP A 100 8.22 16.93 -1.12
CA TRP A 100 7.04 16.14 -0.79
C TRP A 100 7.37 14.78 -0.18
N LEU A 101 6.55 14.35 0.77
CA LEU A 101 6.62 13.06 1.43
C LEU A 101 5.35 12.26 1.20
N CYS A 102 5.51 10.94 1.07
CA CYS A 102 4.40 10.00 1.11
C CYS A 102 4.70 8.81 2.00
N TYR A 103 3.74 8.45 2.85
CA TYR A 103 3.81 7.29 3.72
C TYR A 103 2.69 6.29 3.40
N TYR A 104 3.06 5.06 3.07
CA TYR A 104 2.09 3.98 2.90
C TYR A 104 1.75 3.38 4.26
N SER A 105 0.61 3.80 4.79
CA SER A 105 -0.02 3.23 5.97
C SER A 105 -1.01 2.13 5.59
N THR A 106 -1.94 1.81 6.48
CA THR A 106 -2.95 0.78 6.28
C THR A 106 -4.27 1.18 6.93
N VAL A 107 -5.39 0.76 6.35
CA VAL A 107 -6.71 0.88 7.02
C VAL A 107 -6.83 0.04 8.29
N GLY A 108 -5.86 -0.84 8.59
CA GLY A 108 -5.80 -1.58 9.85
C GLY A 108 -5.69 -0.68 11.10
N VAL A 109 -5.24 0.57 10.95
CA VAL A 109 -5.10 1.55 12.05
C VAL A 109 -6.42 1.91 12.73
N TYR A 110 -7.55 1.77 12.04
CA TYR A 110 -8.86 2.09 12.62
C TYR A 110 -9.33 1.04 13.63
N GLY A 111 -9.01 -0.23 13.41
CA GLY A 111 -9.58 -1.35 14.17
C GLY A 111 -10.99 -1.73 13.71
N ASP A 112 -11.88 -1.99 14.66
CA ASP A 112 -13.20 -2.57 14.43
C ASP A 112 -14.32 -1.53 14.61
N PHE A 113 -15.27 -1.52 13.68
CA PHE A 113 -16.44 -0.65 13.66
C PHE A 113 -17.73 -1.44 13.36
N ASP A 114 -17.74 -2.74 13.64
CA ASP A 114 -18.89 -3.64 13.42
C ASP A 114 -19.47 -3.59 11.98
N GLY A 115 -18.61 -3.26 11.01
CA GLY A 115 -18.99 -3.09 9.61
C GLY A 115 -19.48 -1.69 9.23
N ASP A 116 -19.60 -0.73 10.14
CA ASP A 116 -20.02 0.62 9.79
C ASP A 116 -19.09 1.28 8.76
N TRP A 117 -19.67 2.26 8.04
CA TRP A 117 -18.91 3.14 7.16
C TRP A 117 -18.15 4.17 7.98
N ILE A 118 -16.86 4.30 7.69
CA ILE A 118 -15.96 5.27 8.30
C ILE A 118 -15.19 6.05 7.25
N ASP A 119 -14.71 7.22 7.63
CA ASP A 119 -13.78 8.05 6.85
C ASP A 119 -12.49 8.31 7.65
N GLU A 120 -11.65 9.23 7.16
CA GLU A 120 -10.37 9.57 7.75
C GLU A 120 -10.46 10.24 9.13
N THR A 121 -11.65 10.71 9.53
CA THR A 121 -11.90 11.32 10.84
C THR A 121 -12.14 10.29 11.94
N ALA A 122 -12.36 9.02 11.59
CA ALA A 122 -12.61 7.96 12.54
C ALA A 122 -11.42 7.76 13.50
N PRO A 123 -11.69 7.43 14.78
CA PRO A 123 -10.63 7.21 15.75
C PRO A 123 -9.76 6.01 15.40
N LEU A 124 -8.48 6.10 15.75
CA LEU A 124 -7.51 5.03 15.53
C LEU A 124 -7.50 4.09 16.75
N VAL A 125 -8.21 2.98 16.65
CA VAL A 125 -8.33 1.98 17.73
C VAL A 125 -7.86 0.60 17.24
N PRO A 126 -6.59 0.47 16.84
CA PRO A 126 -6.04 -0.76 16.29
C PRO A 126 -6.21 -1.97 17.24
N ARG A 127 -6.39 -3.16 16.66
CA ARG A 127 -6.60 -4.43 17.40
C ARG A 127 -5.41 -5.39 17.33
N ASN A 128 -4.25 -4.90 16.87
CA ASN A 128 -3.03 -5.70 16.75
C ASN A 128 -1.77 -4.82 16.74
N MET A 129 -0.68 -5.37 17.30
CA MET A 129 0.62 -4.69 17.46
C MET A 129 1.17 -4.09 16.16
N ARG A 130 0.93 -4.71 15.01
CA ARG A 130 1.44 -4.17 13.73
C ARG A 130 0.74 -2.87 13.36
N SER A 131 -0.56 -2.79 13.64
CA SER A 131 -1.36 -1.58 13.39
C SER A 131 -1.06 -0.51 14.44
N ASP A 132 -0.81 -0.90 15.70
CA ASP A 132 -0.32 0.02 16.76
C ASP A 132 0.98 0.71 16.33
N ARG A 133 1.98 -0.07 15.87
CA ARG A 133 3.25 0.44 15.33
C ARG A 133 3.05 1.35 14.12
N ARG A 134 1.96 1.15 13.36
CA ARG A 134 1.64 1.95 12.17
C ARG A 134 0.97 3.27 12.54
N VAL A 135 0.15 3.29 13.59
CA VAL A 135 -0.36 4.54 14.20
C VAL A 135 0.79 5.42 14.70
N LEU A 136 1.75 4.83 15.43
CA LEU A 136 2.93 5.57 15.92
C LEU A 136 3.75 6.14 14.75
N ALA A 137 4.02 5.33 13.73
CA ALA A 137 4.75 5.80 12.56
C ALA A 137 4.01 6.89 11.77
N GLU A 138 2.67 6.83 11.66
CA GLU A 138 1.91 7.95 11.08
C GLU A 138 2.17 9.25 11.84
N GLN A 139 2.20 9.21 13.17
CA GLN A 139 2.50 10.39 13.98
C GLN A 139 3.95 10.86 13.78
N ASP A 140 4.92 9.94 13.82
CA ASP A 140 6.34 10.27 13.62
C ASP A 140 6.59 10.96 12.26
N TRP A 141 5.93 10.49 11.21
CA TRP A 141 6.01 11.11 9.89
C TRP A 141 5.34 12.48 9.84
N ARG A 142 4.19 12.68 10.52
CA ARG A 142 3.56 14.01 10.64
C ARG A 142 4.47 15.00 11.35
N ASP A 143 5.03 14.60 12.48
CA ASP A 143 5.92 15.45 13.28
C ASP A 143 7.19 15.78 12.50
N PHE A 144 7.74 14.80 11.77
CA PHE A 144 8.87 15.01 10.86
C PHE A 144 8.53 16.01 9.75
N ALA A 145 7.42 15.81 9.04
CA ALA A 145 7.01 16.65 7.92
C ALA A 145 6.74 18.10 8.37
N ALA A 146 6.09 18.27 9.53
CA ALA A 146 5.86 19.57 10.15
C ALA A 146 7.17 20.27 10.52
N ALA A 147 8.13 19.55 11.12
CA ALA A 147 9.45 20.09 11.45
C ALA A 147 10.27 20.47 10.20
N ARG A 148 10.15 19.69 9.11
CA ARG A 148 10.84 19.93 7.84
C ARG A 148 10.15 20.99 6.98
N GLY A 149 8.87 21.29 7.23
CA GLY A 149 8.07 22.24 6.46
C GLY A 149 7.75 21.75 5.04
N VAL A 150 7.50 20.45 4.87
CA VAL A 150 7.12 19.85 3.57
C VAL A 150 5.78 19.13 3.67
N PRO A 151 4.95 19.16 2.61
CA PRO A 151 3.70 18.40 2.57
C PRO A 151 3.91 16.90 2.77
N LEU A 152 2.97 16.26 3.45
CA LEU A 152 2.94 14.81 3.67
C LEU A 152 1.59 14.23 3.27
N THR A 153 1.63 13.30 2.32
CA THR A 153 0.49 12.41 2.05
C THR A 153 0.65 11.11 2.82
N ILE A 154 -0.30 10.79 3.70
CA ILE A 154 -0.44 9.43 4.26
C ILE A 154 -1.54 8.70 3.50
N LEU A 155 -1.19 7.61 2.84
CA LEU A 155 -2.15 6.71 2.16
C LEU A 155 -2.41 5.49 3.04
N ARG A 156 -3.60 5.38 3.62
CA ARG A 156 -4.05 4.21 4.37
C ARG A 156 -4.53 3.15 3.39
N LEU A 157 -3.62 2.25 3.00
CA LEU A 157 -3.89 1.23 1.99
C LEU A 157 -4.80 0.11 2.52
N ALA A 158 -5.81 -0.26 1.72
CA ALA A 158 -6.65 -1.42 1.93
C ALA A 158 -5.96 -2.74 1.52
N GLY A 159 -6.71 -3.85 1.43
CA GLY A 159 -6.20 -5.14 0.99
C GLY A 159 -5.71 -5.10 -0.46
N ILE A 160 -4.38 -5.04 -0.63
CA ILE A 160 -3.74 -4.86 -1.94
C ILE A 160 -3.84 -6.13 -2.78
N TYR A 161 -4.34 -6.00 -4.00
CA TYR A 161 -4.38 -7.06 -5.01
C TYR A 161 -3.95 -6.55 -6.40
N GLY A 162 -3.57 -7.47 -7.28
CA GLY A 162 -3.14 -7.18 -8.65
C GLY A 162 -2.50 -8.41 -9.31
N PRO A 163 -1.89 -8.26 -10.50
CA PRO A 163 -1.21 -9.37 -11.17
C PRO A 163 -0.14 -10.03 -10.28
N GLY A 164 -0.16 -11.36 -10.19
CA GLY A 164 0.73 -12.15 -9.32
C GLY A 164 0.43 -12.05 -7.81
N ARG A 165 -0.64 -11.34 -7.42
CA ARG A 165 -1.12 -11.26 -6.03
C ARG A 165 -2.64 -11.07 -6.02
N SER A 166 -3.36 -12.14 -6.34
CA SER A 166 -4.80 -12.13 -6.57
C SER A 166 -5.49 -13.39 -6.02
N THR A 167 -6.80 -13.47 -6.21
CA THR A 167 -7.54 -14.72 -5.91
C THR A 167 -7.24 -15.82 -6.93
N PHE A 168 -6.80 -15.49 -8.15
CA PHE A 168 -6.49 -16.49 -9.18
C PHE A 168 -5.30 -17.34 -8.79
N ASP A 169 -4.26 -16.73 -8.22
CA ASP A 169 -3.06 -17.44 -7.75
C ASP A 169 -3.45 -18.52 -6.72
N LYS A 170 -4.26 -18.14 -5.72
CA LYS A 170 -4.75 -19.08 -4.70
C LYS A 170 -5.66 -20.18 -5.26
N LEU A 171 -6.48 -19.85 -6.27
CA LEU A 171 -7.37 -20.82 -6.91
C LEU A 171 -6.57 -21.84 -7.71
N ARG A 172 -5.60 -21.39 -8.50
CA ARG A 172 -4.69 -22.24 -9.28
C ARG A 172 -3.84 -23.14 -8.39
N ASP A 173 -3.39 -22.63 -7.26
CA ASP A 173 -2.60 -23.38 -6.26
C ASP A 173 -3.45 -24.30 -5.36
N GLY A 174 -4.78 -24.28 -5.48
CA GLY A 174 -5.69 -25.06 -4.62
C GLY A 174 -5.73 -24.61 -3.15
N THR A 175 -5.20 -23.42 -2.84
CA THR A 175 -5.13 -22.87 -1.47
C THR A 175 -6.23 -21.87 -1.15
N ALA A 176 -7.10 -21.55 -2.11
CA ALA A 176 -8.28 -20.71 -1.88
C ALA A 176 -9.24 -21.34 -0.86
N ARG A 177 -9.74 -20.54 0.09
CA ARG A 177 -10.68 -20.97 1.14
C ARG A 177 -11.78 -19.92 1.30
N ARG A 178 -13.05 -20.34 1.22
CA ARG A 178 -14.23 -19.49 1.40
C ARG A 178 -14.69 -19.55 2.86
N VAL A 179 -14.00 -18.80 3.71
CA VAL A 179 -14.35 -18.70 5.14
C VAL A 179 -15.54 -17.77 5.31
N ILE A 180 -16.61 -18.28 5.91
CA ILE A 180 -17.88 -17.58 6.09
C ILE A 180 -17.98 -17.07 7.52
N LYS A 181 -17.82 -15.77 7.70
CA LYS A 181 -18.14 -15.07 8.94
C LYS A 181 -19.30 -14.09 8.65
N PRO A 182 -20.48 -14.24 9.29
CA PRO A 182 -21.62 -13.36 9.03
C PRO A 182 -21.26 -11.88 9.15
N GLY A 183 -21.74 -11.08 8.19
CA GLY A 183 -21.52 -9.62 8.14
C GLY A 183 -20.09 -9.16 7.77
N GLN A 184 -19.11 -10.07 7.70
CA GLN A 184 -17.72 -9.70 7.44
C GLN A 184 -17.52 -9.21 6.00
N VAL A 185 -16.89 -8.06 5.87
CA VAL A 185 -16.36 -7.54 4.60
C VAL A 185 -14.88 -7.23 4.71
N PHE A 186 -14.21 -7.17 3.56
CA PHE A 186 -12.87 -6.60 3.46
C PHE A 186 -12.83 -5.48 2.43
N ASN A 187 -12.08 -4.44 2.75
CA ASN A 187 -11.75 -3.35 1.83
C ASN A 187 -10.55 -3.79 0.98
N ARG A 188 -10.55 -3.49 -0.32
CA ARG A 188 -9.47 -3.87 -1.25
C ARG A 188 -9.01 -2.68 -2.03
N ILE A 189 -7.83 -2.77 -2.64
CA ILE A 189 -7.38 -1.77 -3.59
C ILE A 189 -6.51 -2.44 -4.66
N HIS A 190 -6.78 -2.12 -5.92
CA HIS A 190 -5.96 -2.61 -7.00
C HIS A 190 -4.61 -1.87 -7.01
N VAL A 191 -3.52 -2.60 -7.20
CA VAL A 191 -2.16 -2.04 -7.10
C VAL A 191 -1.89 -0.92 -8.10
N ALA A 192 -2.54 -0.94 -9.26
CA ALA A 192 -2.44 0.13 -10.25
C ALA A 192 -3.11 1.43 -9.77
N ASP A 193 -4.19 1.36 -9.00
CA ASP A 193 -4.79 2.55 -8.38
C ASP A 193 -3.88 3.13 -7.30
N ILE A 194 -3.17 2.30 -6.53
CA ILE A 194 -2.13 2.78 -5.62
C ILE A 194 -1.08 3.57 -6.40
N GLY A 195 -0.62 3.02 -7.53
CA GLY A 195 0.40 3.66 -8.34
C GLY A 195 -0.06 4.99 -8.93
N ARG A 196 -1.24 5.01 -9.55
CA ARG A 196 -1.83 6.22 -10.15
C ARG A 196 -2.07 7.31 -9.11
N VAL A 197 -2.69 6.96 -7.97
CA VAL A 197 -2.98 7.91 -6.90
C VAL A 197 -1.68 8.49 -6.32
N THR A 198 -0.65 7.67 -6.14
CA THR A 198 0.64 8.16 -5.61
C THR A 198 1.30 9.14 -6.57
N ALA A 199 1.30 8.85 -7.87
CA ALA A 199 1.86 9.76 -8.88
C ALA A 199 1.08 11.09 -8.96
N LEU A 200 -0.25 11.03 -8.93
CA LEU A 200 -1.10 12.23 -8.92
C LEU A 200 -0.91 13.06 -7.64
N ALA A 201 -0.86 12.40 -6.47
CA ALA A 201 -0.61 13.05 -5.19
C ALA A 201 0.78 13.71 -5.14
N ALA A 202 1.79 13.06 -5.72
CA ALA A 202 3.13 13.62 -5.85
C ALA A 202 3.13 14.86 -6.76
N ALA A 203 2.53 14.76 -7.95
CA ALA A 203 2.46 15.87 -8.89
C ALA A 203 1.76 17.11 -8.31
N ALA A 204 0.68 16.89 -7.54
CA ALA A 204 -0.07 17.93 -6.83
C ALA A 204 0.59 18.37 -5.51
N ARG A 205 1.63 17.66 -5.04
CA ARG A 205 2.20 17.78 -3.69
C ARG A 205 1.13 17.79 -2.61
N LEU A 206 0.20 16.84 -2.73
CA LEU A 206 -0.96 16.70 -1.85
C LEU A 206 -0.50 16.58 -0.39
N ASP A 207 -1.24 17.25 0.50
CA ASP A 207 -1.03 17.18 1.94
C ASP A 207 -2.27 16.55 2.60
N GLY A 208 -2.05 15.72 3.61
CA GLY A 208 -3.12 15.15 4.42
C GLY A 208 -3.10 13.63 4.49
N THR A 209 -4.24 13.05 4.82
CA THR A 209 -4.38 11.61 5.06
C THR A 209 -5.62 11.11 4.38
N PHE A 210 -5.47 9.98 3.71
CA PHE A 210 -6.44 9.49 2.77
C PHE A 210 -6.55 7.96 2.85
N ASN A 211 -7.78 7.47 2.91
CA ASN A 211 -8.09 6.07 2.72
C ASN A 211 -7.94 5.72 1.25
N LEU A 212 -7.28 4.58 1.00
CA LEU A 212 -7.14 4.08 -0.35
C LEU A 212 -7.67 2.65 -0.45
N ALA A 213 -8.96 2.59 -0.76
CA ALA A 213 -9.76 1.40 -1.03
C ALA A 213 -10.57 1.60 -2.32
N ASP A 214 -11.04 0.52 -2.92
CA ASP A 214 -12.07 0.52 -3.95
C ASP A 214 -13.46 0.87 -3.36
N ASP A 215 -14.47 0.98 -4.22
CA ASP A 215 -15.80 1.48 -3.83
C ASP A 215 -16.66 0.40 -3.14
N GLU A 216 -16.18 -0.84 -3.09
CA GLU A 216 -17.00 -2.00 -2.72
C GLU A 216 -16.35 -2.89 -1.67
N PRO A 217 -16.53 -2.56 -0.38
CA PRO A 217 -16.23 -3.48 0.72
C PRO A 217 -17.01 -4.78 0.53
N THR A 218 -16.31 -5.86 0.22
CA THR A 218 -16.92 -7.12 -0.25
C THR A 218 -16.56 -8.28 0.67
N PRO A 219 -17.50 -9.21 0.96
CA PRO A 219 -17.20 -10.46 1.63
C PRO A 219 -16.07 -11.25 0.92
N PRO A 220 -15.10 -11.82 1.66
CA PRO A 220 -13.98 -12.55 1.04
C PRO A 220 -14.40 -13.71 0.14
N GLN A 221 -15.47 -14.42 0.51
CA GLN A 221 -15.96 -15.58 -0.20
C GLN A 221 -16.52 -15.27 -1.60
N ASP A 222 -17.05 -14.05 -1.79
CA ASP A 222 -17.69 -13.66 -3.05
C ASP A 222 -16.63 -13.34 -4.11
N VAL A 223 -15.51 -12.74 -3.68
CA VAL A 223 -14.34 -12.49 -4.54
C VAL A 223 -13.75 -13.80 -5.04
N ILE A 224 -13.67 -14.82 -4.17
CA ILE A 224 -13.18 -16.15 -4.54
C ILE A 224 -14.14 -16.83 -5.52
N ALA A 225 -15.45 -16.80 -5.24
CA ALA A 225 -16.45 -17.42 -6.11
C ALA A 225 -16.48 -16.79 -7.51
N TYR A 226 -16.42 -15.46 -7.58
CA TYR A 226 -16.34 -14.74 -8.85
C TYR A 226 -15.06 -15.06 -9.61
N GLY A 227 -13.91 -15.06 -8.91
CA GLY A 227 -12.63 -15.44 -9.50
C GLY A 227 -12.64 -16.86 -10.06
N ALA A 228 -13.19 -17.83 -9.33
CA ALA A 228 -13.30 -19.22 -9.79
C ALA A 228 -14.14 -19.32 -11.08
N GLY A 229 -15.26 -18.59 -11.14
CA GLY A 229 -16.09 -18.48 -12.34
C GLY A 229 -15.35 -17.91 -13.55
N LEU A 230 -14.54 -16.87 -13.37
CA LEU A 230 -13.78 -16.24 -14.46
C LEU A 230 -12.74 -17.17 -15.10
N ILE A 231 -12.12 -18.08 -14.34
CA ILE A 231 -11.09 -19.01 -14.84
C ILE A 231 -11.61 -20.44 -15.04
N GLY A 232 -12.91 -20.66 -14.92
CA GLY A 232 -13.54 -21.98 -15.14
C GLY A 232 -13.15 -23.05 -14.12
N LEU A 233 -12.74 -22.66 -12.91
CA LEU A 233 -12.44 -23.60 -11.82
C LEU A 233 -13.67 -23.80 -10.91
N PRO A 234 -13.79 -24.96 -10.24
CA PRO A 234 -14.86 -25.17 -9.28
C PRO A 234 -14.76 -24.17 -8.12
N VAL A 235 -15.91 -23.66 -7.70
CA VAL A 235 -15.98 -22.79 -6.52
C VAL A 235 -15.65 -23.63 -5.27
N PRO A 236 -14.67 -23.24 -4.44
CA PRO A 236 -14.37 -23.96 -3.21
C PRO A 236 -15.60 -24.04 -2.28
N PRO A 237 -15.73 -25.09 -1.45
CA PRO A 237 -16.82 -25.18 -0.48
C PRO A 237 -16.70 -24.11 0.58
N ASP A 238 -17.85 -23.76 1.16
CA ASP A 238 -17.94 -22.84 2.30
C ASP A 238 -17.36 -23.50 3.56
N LEU A 239 -16.60 -22.72 4.33
CA LEU A 239 -16.03 -23.12 5.61
C LEU A 239 -16.56 -22.16 6.69
N PRO A 240 -17.32 -22.64 7.69
CA PRO A 240 -17.72 -21.82 8.82
C PRO A 240 -16.50 -21.20 9.52
N TYR A 241 -16.59 -19.92 9.91
CA TYR A 241 -15.50 -19.21 10.57
C TYR A 241 -15.01 -19.91 11.85
N GLU A 242 -15.94 -20.51 12.59
CA GLU A 242 -15.73 -21.18 13.87
C GLU A 242 -14.84 -22.42 13.73
N THR A 243 -14.98 -23.15 12.62
CA THR A 243 -14.27 -24.41 12.35
C THR A 243 -13.15 -24.28 11.32
N ALA A 244 -13.06 -23.14 10.64
CA ALA A 244 -12.01 -22.89 9.66
C ALA A 244 -10.61 -22.87 10.32
N GLU A 245 -9.75 -23.77 9.86
CA GLU A 245 -8.33 -23.78 10.19
C GLU A 245 -7.65 -22.56 9.54
N MET A 246 -7.11 -21.69 10.39
CA MET A 246 -6.46 -20.46 9.99
C MET A 246 -5.22 -20.25 10.85
N THR A 247 -4.14 -19.79 10.23
CA THR A 247 -2.99 -19.28 10.95
C THR A 247 -3.41 -18.12 11.87
N PRO A 248 -2.66 -17.82 12.95
CA PRO A 248 -2.94 -16.67 13.80
C PRO A 248 -3.06 -15.36 13.01
N MET A 249 -2.23 -15.25 11.96
CA MET A 249 -2.24 -14.13 11.02
C MET A 249 -3.56 -14.02 10.26
N GLN A 250 -4.00 -15.10 9.60
CA GLN A 250 -5.27 -15.12 8.85
C GLN A 250 -6.45 -14.81 9.76
N ARG A 251 -6.50 -15.42 10.95
CA ARG A 251 -7.57 -15.20 11.93
C ARG A 251 -7.60 -13.75 12.41
N SER A 252 -6.46 -13.06 12.49
CA SER A 252 -6.39 -11.66 12.90
C SER A 252 -7.16 -10.71 11.96
N PHE A 253 -7.24 -11.00 10.66
CA PHE A 253 -7.99 -10.16 9.72
C PHE A 253 -9.50 -10.21 9.95
N TYR A 254 -10.01 -11.31 10.52
CA TYR A 254 -11.43 -11.47 10.86
C TYR A 254 -11.77 -10.93 12.26
N ARG A 255 -10.83 -10.29 12.97
CA ARG A 255 -11.13 -9.67 14.27
C ARG A 255 -11.84 -8.32 14.14
N ASP A 256 -11.70 -7.68 12.99
CA ASP A 256 -12.19 -6.33 12.74
C ASP A 256 -13.10 -6.33 11.51
N ASN A 257 -14.15 -5.51 11.54
CA ASN A 257 -15.07 -5.30 10.43
C ASN A 257 -15.38 -3.80 10.29
N LYS A 258 -15.24 -3.29 9.07
CA LYS A 258 -15.45 -1.86 8.75
C LYS A 258 -15.51 -1.66 7.25
N ARG A 259 -16.19 -0.60 6.83
CA ARG A 259 -16.25 -0.13 5.44
C ARG A 259 -15.57 1.23 5.38
N VAL A 260 -14.52 1.38 4.57
CA VAL A 260 -13.79 2.65 4.51
C VAL A 260 -14.21 3.44 3.29
N SER A 261 -14.57 4.70 3.50
CA SER A 261 -14.80 5.66 2.43
C SER A 261 -13.48 6.02 1.77
N ASN A 262 -13.45 6.09 0.44
CA ASN A 262 -12.35 6.59 -0.37
C ASN A 262 -12.65 7.97 -0.98
N ARG A 263 -13.73 8.62 -0.52
CA ARG A 263 -14.23 9.87 -1.11
C ARG A 263 -13.21 10.99 -1.03
N ALA A 264 -12.49 11.13 0.08
CA ALA A 264 -11.56 12.24 0.28
C ALA A 264 -10.43 12.26 -0.77
N ILE A 265 -9.89 11.10 -1.15
CA ILE A 265 -8.83 11.04 -2.17
C ILE A 265 -9.35 11.30 -3.58
N LYS A 266 -10.56 10.81 -3.88
CA LYS A 266 -11.23 11.08 -5.16
C LYS A 266 -11.54 12.57 -5.31
N ASP A 267 -12.09 13.20 -4.28
CA ASP A 267 -12.42 14.62 -4.26
C ASP A 267 -11.15 15.49 -4.33
N ALA A 268 -10.09 15.13 -3.57
CA ALA A 268 -8.84 15.89 -3.55
C ALA A 268 -8.07 15.85 -4.88
N LEU A 269 -8.14 14.75 -5.62
CA LEU A 269 -7.45 14.58 -6.91
C LEU A 269 -8.36 14.79 -8.13
N GLY A 270 -9.68 14.91 -7.93
CA GLY A 270 -10.66 15.00 -9.02
C GLY A 270 -10.70 13.75 -9.90
N ILE A 271 -10.64 12.56 -9.30
CA ILE A 271 -10.55 11.29 -10.03
C ILE A 271 -11.63 10.27 -9.65
N GLU A 272 -11.90 9.38 -10.60
CA GLU A 272 -12.42 8.04 -10.30
C GLU A 272 -11.29 7.01 -10.33
N LEU A 273 -11.48 5.89 -9.62
CA LEU A 273 -10.52 4.78 -9.62
C LEU A 273 -10.55 4.04 -10.97
N LEU A 274 -9.39 3.52 -11.39
CA LEU A 274 -9.28 2.64 -12.55
C LEU A 274 -10.07 1.35 -12.33
N TYR A 275 -10.04 0.83 -11.10
CA TYR A 275 -10.73 -0.40 -10.71
C TYR A 275 -11.62 -0.11 -9.50
N PRO A 276 -12.84 0.42 -9.72
CA PRO A 276 -13.74 0.83 -8.64
C PRO A 276 -14.28 -0.35 -7.82
N ASN A 277 -14.10 -1.58 -8.28
CA ASN A 277 -14.47 -2.76 -7.53
C ASN A 277 -13.62 -3.99 -7.91
N TYR A 278 -13.72 -5.02 -7.09
CA TYR A 278 -12.99 -6.27 -7.28
C TYR A 278 -13.28 -6.96 -8.63
N ARG A 279 -14.47 -6.79 -9.22
CA ARG A 279 -14.82 -7.40 -10.51
C ARG A 279 -14.02 -6.77 -11.65
N ALA A 280 -14.00 -5.44 -11.70
CA ALA A 280 -13.20 -4.69 -12.68
C ALA A 280 -11.71 -5.03 -12.55
N GLY A 281 -11.17 -5.06 -11.32
CA GLY A 281 -9.76 -5.41 -11.13
C GLY A 281 -9.44 -6.87 -11.45
N LEU A 282 -10.32 -7.83 -11.13
CA LEU A 282 -10.09 -9.23 -11.50
C LEU A 282 -10.16 -9.46 -13.02
N GLN A 283 -11.04 -8.75 -13.74
CA GLN A 283 -11.05 -8.78 -15.20
C GLN A 283 -9.75 -8.25 -15.78
N ASN A 284 -9.26 -7.11 -15.28
CA ASN A 284 -7.99 -6.56 -15.71
C ASN A 284 -6.80 -7.50 -15.48
N ILE A 285 -6.75 -8.17 -14.32
CA ILE A 285 -5.68 -9.14 -14.05
C ILE A 285 -5.74 -10.26 -15.10
N LEU A 286 -6.92 -10.81 -15.38
CA LEU A 286 -7.08 -11.87 -16.36
C LEU A 286 -6.71 -11.43 -17.79
N GLU A 287 -7.04 -10.20 -18.16
CA GLU A 287 -6.66 -9.61 -19.45
C GLU A 287 -5.14 -9.41 -19.56
N SER A 288 -4.47 -9.04 -18.47
CA SER A 288 -3.02 -8.83 -18.45
C SER A 288 -2.19 -10.12 -18.54
N GLU A 289 -2.83 -11.28 -18.35
CA GLU A 289 -2.21 -12.60 -18.47
C GLU A 289 -2.29 -13.17 -19.90
N ARG A 290 -3.08 -12.55 -20.78
CA ARG A 290 -3.27 -12.96 -22.18
C ARG A 290 -2.25 -12.29 -23.09
#